data_AF-A0A1H4QAG5-F1
#
_entry.id   AF-A0A1H4QAG5-F1
#
_cell.length_a   1.000
_cell.length_b   1.000
_cell.length_c   1.000
_cell.angle_alpha   90.00
_cell.angle_beta   90.00
_cell.angle_gamma   90.00
#
_symmetry.space_group_name_H-M   'P 1'
#
loop_
_entity.id
_entity.type
_entity.pdbx_description
1 polymer ?
#
loop_
_entity_poly.entity_id
_entity_poly.type
_entity_poly.pdbx_seq_one_letter_code
_entity_poly.pdbx_strand_id
1 'polypeptide(L)'
;MADTSITRFFGDGDKRFHLTWRHMLELQEKCGAGIGTISRRLFATEPTLADLAEVIRLALIGGGTEPIDAKRLVEAYVMNAPLMPSYELATAIMTARMFGSDPIASEPASAQDDNENLREEIIRAYADTPSEETDAAA
;
A
#
# COMPACT_ATOMS: atom_id res chain seq x y z
N MET A 1 -9.75 13.88 20.49
CA MET A 1 -8.93 12.74 20.01
C MET A 1 -8.60 13.04 18.56
N ALA A 2 -7.35 12.86 18.12
CA ALA A 2 -7.01 13.05 16.71
C ALA A 2 -7.78 12.04 15.85
N ASP A 3 -8.22 12.44 14.66
CA ASP A 3 -8.73 11.49 13.67
C ASP A 3 -7.58 10.54 13.29
N THR A 4 -7.88 9.30 12.96
CA THR A 4 -6.90 8.29 12.52
C THR A 4 -7.32 7.64 11.20
N SER A 5 -8.32 8.22 10.54
CA SER A 5 -8.82 7.78 9.24
C SER A 5 -8.27 8.65 8.11
N ILE A 6 -8.12 8.06 6.93
CA ILE A 6 -7.76 8.75 5.70
C ILE A 6 -8.74 8.39 4.59
N THR A 7 -8.90 9.28 3.62
CA THR A 7 -9.67 9.03 2.39
C THR A 7 -8.73 9.07 1.20
N ARG A 8 -8.81 8.04 0.34
CA ARG A 8 -8.04 7.92 -0.89
C ARG A 8 -8.86 7.22 -1.97
N PHE A 9 -8.59 7.54 -3.23
CA PHE A 9 -9.09 6.77 -4.35
C PHE A 9 -8.51 5.36 -4.32
N PHE A 10 -9.36 4.33 -4.42
CA PHE A 10 -8.94 2.94 -4.45
C PHE A 10 -9.91 2.10 -5.27
N GLY A 11 -9.41 1.59 -6.40
CA GLY A 11 -10.16 0.72 -7.29
C GLY A 11 -11.31 1.45 -7.99
N ASP A 12 -12.48 1.41 -7.37
CA ASP A 12 -13.74 1.89 -7.94
C ASP A 12 -14.24 3.25 -7.40
N GLY A 13 -13.45 3.92 -6.56
CA GLY A 13 -13.78 5.27 -6.09
C GLY A 13 -13.04 5.67 -4.82
N ASP A 14 -13.41 6.82 -4.25
CA ASP A 14 -12.90 7.25 -2.95
C ASP A 14 -13.38 6.32 -1.85
N LYS A 15 -12.44 5.82 -1.06
CA LYS A 15 -12.68 4.97 0.10
C LYS A 15 -12.14 5.63 1.35
N ARG A 16 -12.90 5.52 2.43
CA ARG A 16 -12.40 5.81 3.78
C ARG A 16 -11.67 4.58 4.30
N PHE A 17 -10.51 4.79 4.89
CA PHE A 17 -9.68 3.78 5.52
C PHE A 17 -9.51 4.15 6.99
N HIS A 18 -9.83 3.21 7.88
CA HIS A 18 -9.76 3.44 9.31
C HIS A 18 -9.48 2.14 10.07
N LEU A 19 -8.29 2.06 10.68
CA LEU A 19 -7.95 0.95 11.56
C LEU A 19 -8.45 1.22 12.98
N THR A 20 -9.53 0.55 13.38
CA THR A 20 -10.00 0.60 14.77
C THR A 20 -9.14 -0.30 15.67
N TRP A 21 -9.28 -0.17 17.00
CA TRP A 21 -8.65 -1.10 17.94
C TRP A 21 -9.01 -2.57 17.68
N ARG A 22 -10.27 -2.85 17.34
CA ARG A 22 -10.73 -4.20 16.99
C ARG A 22 -10.01 -4.72 15.73
N HIS A 23 -9.89 -3.88 14.71
CA HIS A 23 -9.22 -4.24 13.46
C HIS A 23 -7.72 -4.46 13.66
N MET A 24 -7.06 -3.75 14.58
CA MET A 24 -5.66 -4.03 14.91
C MET A 24 -5.48 -5.37 15.64
N LEU A 25 -6.47 -5.83 16.43
CA LEU A 25 -6.42 -7.17 17.02
C LEU A 25 -6.52 -8.24 15.94
N GLU A 26 -7.50 -8.13 15.03
CA GLU A 26 -7.65 -9.05 13.90
C GLU A 26 -6.40 -9.02 12.99
N LEU A 27 -5.83 -7.84 12.75
CA LEU A 27 -4.62 -7.70 11.93
C LEU A 27 -3.45 -8.51 12.52
N GLN A 28 -3.26 -8.48 13.83
CA GLN A 28 -2.19 -9.23 14.51
C GLN A 28 -2.41 -10.74 14.38
N GLU A 29 -3.65 -11.21 14.49
CA GLU A 29 -4.00 -12.61 14.27
C GLU A 29 -3.72 -13.04 12.83
N LYS A 30 -4.11 -12.23 11.84
CA LYS A 30 -3.94 -12.53 10.42
C LYS A 30 -2.48 -12.51 9.97
N CYS A 31 -1.68 -11.60 10.51
CA CYS A 31 -0.25 -11.46 10.16
C CYS A 31 0.67 -12.31 11.05
N GLY A 32 0.14 -12.94 12.11
CA GLY A 32 0.93 -13.74 13.06
C GLY A 32 2.01 -12.93 13.79
N ALA A 33 1.81 -11.62 13.96
CA ALA A 33 2.80 -10.70 14.50
C ALA A 33 2.13 -9.58 15.30
N GLY A 34 2.81 -9.09 16.34
CA GLY A 34 2.33 -7.93 17.10
C GLY A 34 2.38 -6.64 16.28
N ILE A 35 1.56 -5.64 16.65
CA ILE A 35 1.40 -4.41 15.88
C ILE A 35 2.73 -3.65 15.65
N GLY A 36 3.64 -3.67 16.64
CA GLY A 36 4.96 -3.05 16.52
C GLY A 36 5.87 -3.72 15.49
N THR A 37 5.74 -5.04 15.29
CA THR A 37 6.47 -5.77 14.26
C THR A 37 5.92 -5.44 12.88
N ILE A 38 4.59 -5.40 12.74
CA ILE A 38 3.90 -5.06 11.49
C ILE A 38 4.26 -3.63 11.06
N SER A 39 4.17 -2.66 11.97
CA SER A 39 4.50 -1.27 11.67
C SER A 39 5.98 -1.09 11.34
N ARG A 40 6.89 -1.76 12.06
CA ARG A 40 8.32 -1.75 11.73
C ARG A 40 8.58 -2.27 10.33
N ARG A 41 7.97 -3.39 9.93
CA ARG A 41 8.12 -3.96 8.58
C ARG A 41 7.66 -2.99 7.49
N LEU A 42 6.50 -2.36 7.68
CA LEU A 42 6.01 -1.33 6.76
C LEU A 42 7.00 -0.16 6.65
N PHE A 43 7.42 0.42 7.77
CA PHE A 43 8.31 1.58 7.76
C PHE A 43 9.76 1.27 7.34
N ALA A 44 10.19 0.01 7.47
CA ALA A 44 11.48 -0.46 7.01
C ALA A 44 11.47 -0.97 5.56
N THR A 45 10.41 -0.74 4.79
CA THR A 45 10.27 -1.23 3.39
C THR A 45 10.39 -2.76 3.25
N GLU A 46 10.07 -3.51 4.30
CA GLU A 46 10.12 -4.99 4.35
C GLU A 46 8.76 -5.62 4.75
N PRO A 47 7.62 -5.17 4.21
CA PRO A 47 6.33 -5.78 4.53
C PRO A 47 6.22 -7.19 3.94
N THR A 48 5.48 -8.05 4.63
CA THR A 48 4.94 -9.24 3.99
C THR A 48 3.74 -8.85 3.11
N LEU A 49 3.40 -9.68 2.12
CA LEU A 49 2.17 -9.46 1.33
C LEU A 49 0.92 -9.51 2.20
N ALA A 50 0.94 -10.30 3.28
CA ALA A 50 -0.13 -10.34 4.27
C ALA A 50 -0.26 -9.01 5.01
N ASP A 51 0.86 -8.38 5.39
CA ASP A 51 0.84 -7.05 6.03
C ASP A 51 0.13 -6.03 5.12
N LEU A 52 0.44 -6.02 3.82
CA LEU A 52 -0.19 -5.10 2.86
C LEU A 52 -1.69 -5.38 2.68
N ALA A 53 -2.03 -6.63 2.35
CA ALA A 53 -3.39 -7.03 2.04
C ALA A 53 -4.33 -6.84 3.25
N GLU A 54 -3.91 -7.25 4.45
CA GLU A 54 -4.75 -7.21 5.64
C GLU A 54 -4.86 -5.80 6.23
N VAL A 55 -3.80 -4.97 6.16
CA VAL A 55 -3.90 -3.55 6.56
C VAL A 55 -4.95 -2.84 5.71
N ILE A 56 -4.89 -3.00 4.38
CA ILE A 56 -5.84 -2.36 3.46
C ILE A 56 -7.25 -2.91 3.68
N ARG A 57 -7.41 -4.25 3.72
CA ARG A 57 -8.71 -4.91 3.89
C ARG A 57 -9.41 -4.46 5.19
N LEU A 58 -8.70 -4.51 6.31
CA LEU A 58 -9.27 -4.18 7.61
C LEU A 58 -9.52 -2.69 7.79
N ALA A 59 -8.71 -1.85 7.15
CA ALA A 59 -8.95 -0.41 7.15
C ALA A 59 -10.17 -0.02 6.31
N LEU A 60 -10.42 -0.69 5.17
CA LEU A 60 -11.66 -0.51 4.40
C LEU A 60 -12.89 -0.85 5.23
N ILE A 61 -12.83 -1.97 5.96
CA ILE A 61 -13.93 -2.41 6.84
C ILE A 61 -14.17 -1.38 7.95
N GLY A 62 -13.13 -0.89 8.61
CA GLY A 62 -13.29 0.15 9.62
C GLY A 62 -13.66 1.53 9.09
N GLY A 63 -13.47 1.77 7.79
CA GLY A 63 -13.98 2.94 7.08
C GLY A 63 -15.43 2.81 6.60
N GLY A 64 -16.07 1.65 6.81
CA GLY A 64 -17.47 1.41 6.47
C GLY A 64 -17.71 0.61 5.19
N THR A 65 -16.66 0.06 4.57
CA THR A 65 -16.83 -0.86 3.43
C THR A 65 -17.29 -2.23 3.95
N GLU A 66 -18.28 -2.85 3.30
CA GLU A 66 -18.74 -4.19 3.68
C GLU A 66 -17.60 -5.23 3.57
N PRO A 67 -17.49 -6.21 4.49
CA PRO A 67 -16.36 -7.15 4.52
C PRO A 67 -16.15 -7.93 3.21
N ILE A 68 -17.24 -8.30 2.54
CA ILE A 68 -17.18 -9.02 1.26
C ILE A 68 -16.63 -8.14 0.14
N ASP A 69 -17.02 -6.86 0.13
CA ASP A 69 -16.54 -5.88 -0.84
C ASP A 69 -15.09 -5.51 -0.58
N ALA A 70 -14.69 -5.34 0.68
CA ALA A 70 -13.29 -5.11 1.05
C ALA A 70 -12.39 -6.25 0.58
N LYS A 71 -12.83 -7.51 0.74
CA LYS A 71 -12.12 -8.68 0.21
C LYS A 71 -12.01 -8.63 -1.32
N ARG A 72 -13.12 -8.40 -2.02
CA ARG A 72 -13.15 -8.32 -3.49
C ARG A 72 -12.22 -7.23 -4.02
N LEU A 73 -12.23 -6.04 -3.41
CA LEU A 73 -11.38 -4.92 -3.81
C LEU A 73 -9.90 -5.22 -3.60
N VAL A 74 -9.53 -5.84 -2.49
CA VAL A 74 -8.15 -6.24 -2.21
C VAL A 74 -7.67 -7.33 -3.18
N GLU A 75 -8.51 -8.34 -3.45
CA GLU A 75 -8.19 -9.35 -4.46
C GLU A 75 -8.00 -8.73 -5.85
N ALA A 76 -8.84 -7.78 -6.24
CA ALA A 76 -8.76 -7.13 -7.55
C ALA A 76 -7.57 -6.15 -7.68
N TYR A 77 -7.32 -5.33 -6.67
CA TYR A 77 -6.45 -4.15 -6.79
C TYR A 77 -5.17 -4.21 -5.94
N VAL A 78 -4.99 -5.21 -5.09
CA VAL A 78 -3.73 -5.45 -4.34
C VAL A 78 -3.03 -6.69 -4.85
N MET A 79 -3.75 -7.82 -4.96
CA MET A 79 -3.12 -9.10 -5.33
C MET A 79 -2.86 -9.24 -6.83
N ASN A 80 -3.60 -8.51 -7.67
CA ASN A 80 -3.50 -8.57 -9.15
C ASN A 80 -2.92 -7.27 -9.76
N ALA A 81 -2.23 -6.45 -8.97
CA ALA A 81 -1.71 -5.15 -9.38
C ALA A 81 -0.23 -4.98 -8.98
N PRO A 82 0.48 -3.97 -9.50
CA PRO A 82 1.82 -3.62 -9.03
C PRO A 82 1.86 -3.38 -7.51
N LEU A 83 2.98 -3.76 -6.89
CA LEU A 83 3.13 -3.76 -5.43
C LEU A 83 3.15 -2.35 -4.81
N MET A 84 3.84 -1.40 -5.47
CA MET A 84 4.17 -0.10 -4.88
C MET A 84 2.95 0.74 -4.45
N PRO A 85 1.87 0.87 -5.25
CA PRO A 85 0.66 1.58 -4.82
C PRO A 85 0.03 0.98 -3.55
N SER A 86 0.07 -0.34 -3.40
CA SER A 86 -0.45 -1.03 -2.20
C SER A 86 0.45 -0.78 -0.98
N TYR A 87 1.76 -0.77 -1.19
CA TYR A 87 2.72 -0.42 -0.14
C TYR A 87 2.53 1.00 0.38
N GLU A 88 2.42 1.97 -0.52
CA GLU A 88 2.19 3.38 -0.17
C GLU A 88 0.87 3.57 0.59
N LEU A 89 -0.21 2.94 0.11
CA LEU A 89 -1.51 3.00 0.76
C LEU A 89 -1.47 2.37 2.16
N ALA A 90 -0.91 1.16 2.30
CA ALA A 90 -0.81 0.48 3.59
C ALA A 90 0.03 1.28 4.59
N THR A 91 1.12 1.90 4.13
CA THR A 91 1.99 2.75 4.94
C THR A 91 1.25 4.01 5.40
N ALA A 92 0.51 4.68 4.51
CA ALA A 92 -0.29 5.85 4.87
C ALA A 92 -1.37 5.53 5.92
N ILE A 93 -2.05 4.39 5.77
CA ILE A 93 -3.05 3.90 6.73
C ILE A 93 -2.40 3.64 8.10
N MET A 94 -1.25 2.97 8.13
CA MET A 94 -0.54 2.65 9.38
C MET A 94 -0.01 3.93 10.06
N THR A 95 0.51 4.89 9.29
CA THR A 95 0.95 6.19 9.79
C THR A 95 -0.21 6.95 10.43
N ALA A 96 -1.35 7.06 9.75
CA ALA A 96 -2.54 7.71 10.29
C ALA A 96 -3.02 7.03 11.58
N ARG A 97 -2.89 5.70 11.68
CA ARG A 97 -3.23 4.97 12.89
C ARG A 97 -2.29 5.26 14.05
N MET A 98 -0.99 5.35 13.78
CA MET A 98 0.03 5.53 14.81
C MET A 98 0.13 6.96 15.33
N PHE A 99 -0.03 7.94 14.44
CA PHE A 99 0.28 9.34 14.73
C PHE A 99 -0.93 10.27 14.63
N GLY A 100 -2.07 9.78 14.13
CA GLY A 100 -3.20 10.60 13.73
C GLY A 100 -3.12 11.00 12.26
N SER A 101 -4.26 11.30 11.65
CA SER A 101 -4.34 11.93 10.35
C SER A 101 -4.39 13.45 10.53
N ASP A 102 -3.44 14.15 9.92
CA ASP A 102 -3.55 15.60 9.79
C ASP A 102 -4.72 15.93 8.86
N PRO A 103 -5.59 16.90 9.22
CA PRO A 103 -6.71 17.30 8.38
C PRO A 103 -6.29 17.93 7.04
N ILE A 104 -4.98 18.15 6.82
CA ILE A 104 -4.42 18.83 5.63
C ILE A 104 -3.99 17.84 4.54
N ALA A 105 -3.87 16.53 4.83
CA ALA A 105 -3.41 15.54 3.85
C ALA A 105 -4.52 14.98 2.94
N SER A 106 -5.55 15.77 2.64
CA SER A 106 -6.57 15.48 1.62
C SER A 106 -6.45 16.44 0.43
N GLU A 107 -5.26 16.60 -0.11
CA GLU A 107 -5.14 17.09 -1.49
C GLU A 107 -5.32 15.90 -2.44
N PRO A 108 -6.19 16.02 -3.47
CA PRO A 108 -6.35 14.98 -4.47
C PRO A 108 -5.00 14.77 -5.19
N ALA A 109 -4.65 13.51 -5.39
CA ALA A 109 -3.46 13.10 -6.12
C ALA A 109 -3.41 13.77 -7.50
N SER A 110 -2.58 14.81 -7.64
CA SER A 110 -2.05 15.22 -8.94
C SER A 110 -0.82 14.35 -9.23
N ALA A 111 -1.05 13.05 -9.39
CA ALA A 111 -0.03 12.12 -9.84
C ALA A 111 -0.18 11.94 -11.34
N GLN A 112 0.49 12.78 -12.13
CA GLN A 112 0.59 12.54 -13.58
C GLN A 112 1.92 12.93 -14.22
N ASP A 113 2.74 13.83 -13.65
CA ASP A 113 3.92 14.32 -14.39
C ASP A 113 5.25 13.62 -14.02
N ASP A 114 5.38 13.02 -12.83
CA ASP A 114 6.67 12.47 -12.38
C ASP A 114 6.93 11.01 -12.83
N ASN A 115 5.87 10.25 -13.11
CA ASN A 115 5.99 8.81 -13.44
C ASN A 115 6.46 8.57 -14.88
N GLU A 116 6.13 9.48 -15.81
CA GLU A 116 6.57 9.41 -17.22
C GLU A 116 8.10 9.59 -17.31
N ASN A 117 8.66 10.55 -16.57
CA ASN A 117 10.09 10.84 -16.58
C ASN A 117 10.93 9.69 -15.99
N LEU A 118 10.45 9.07 -14.90
CA LEU A 118 11.13 7.92 -14.29
C LEU A 118 11.09 6.69 -15.21
N ARG A 119 9.99 6.47 -15.94
CA ARG A 119 9.88 5.36 -16.91
C ARG A 119 10.86 5.53 -18.05
N GLU A 120 10.95 6.74 -18.62
CA GLU A 120 11.87 7.03 -19.72
C GLU A 120 13.34 6.94 -19.28
N GLU A 121 13.67 7.40 -18.07
CA GLU A 121 15.02 7.27 -17.51
C GLU A 121 15.41 5.81 -17.29
N ILE A 122 14.49 4.99 -16.78
CA ILE A 122 14.69 3.56 -16.58
C ILE A 122 14.85 2.84 -17.93
N ILE A 123 13.99 3.13 -18.92
CA ILE A 123 14.07 2.52 -20.26
C ILE A 123 15.41 2.86 -20.92
N ARG A 124 15.86 4.11 -20.81
CA ARG A 124 17.15 4.55 -21.34
C ARG A 124 18.33 3.83 -20.66
N ALA A 125 18.30 3.70 -19.34
CA ALA A 125 19.34 2.99 -18.59
C ALA A 125 19.46 1.52 -19.01
N TYR A 126 18.35 0.87 -19.36
CA TYR A 126 18.34 -0.53 -19.85
C TYR A 126 18.69 -0.66 -21.35
N ALA A 127 18.47 0.37 -22.16
CA ALA A 127 18.85 0.36 -23.58
C ALA A 127 20.37 0.52 -23.79
N ASP A 128 21.07 1.19 -22.85
CA ASP A 128 22.52 1.41 -22.89
C ASP A 128 23.33 0.29 -22.21
N THR A 129 22.69 -0.72 -21.61
CA THR A 129 23.41 -1.91 -21.12
C THR A 129 23.92 -2.71 -22.32
N PRO A 130 25.24 -2.84 -22.54
CA PRO A 130 25.76 -3.68 -23.59
C PRO A 130 25.31 -5.11 -23.30
N SER A 131 24.66 -5.75 -24.27
CA SER A 131 24.45 -7.19 -24.21
C SER A 131 25.83 -7.82 -24.08
N GLU A 132 26.15 -8.41 -22.93
CA GLU A 132 27.28 -9.33 -22.83
C GLU A 132 26.97 -10.49 -23.78
N GLU A 133 27.50 -10.39 -25.01
CA GLU A 133 27.57 -11.48 -25.96
C GLU A 133 28.26 -12.64 -25.25
N THR A 134 27.49 -13.69 -24.98
CA THR A 134 27.99 -15.03 -24.70
C THR A 134 28.82 -15.49 -25.88
N ASP A 135 30.11 -15.20 -25.86
CA ASP A 135 31.12 -15.92 -26.64
C ASP A 135 31.87 -16.86 -25.69
N ALA A 136 31.31 -18.06 -25.53
CA ALA A 136 31.98 -19.19 -24.92
C ALA A 136 32.06 -20.32 -25.96
N ALA A 137 33.01 -20.12 -26.86
CA ALA A 137 34.02 -21.08 -27.30
C ALA A 137 33.59 -22.48 -27.78
N ALA A 138 33.92 -22.69 -29.05
CA ALA A 138 34.14 -23.96 -29.73
C ALA A 138 35.12 -24.92 -29.01
#